data_AF-A0A3D0V7U9-F1
#
_entry.id   AF-A0A3D0V7U9-F1
#
_cell.length_a   1.000
_cell.length_b   1.000
_cell.length_c   1.000
_cell.angle_alpha   90.00
_cell.angle_beta   90.00
_cell.angle_gamma   90.00
#
_symmetry.space_group_name_H-M   'P 1'
#
loop_
_entity.id
_entity.type
_entity.pdbx_description
1 polymer ?
#
loop_
_entity_poly.entity_id
_entity_poly.type
_entity_poly.pdbx_seq_one_letter_code
_entity_poly.pdbx_strand_id
1 'polypeptide(L)'
;MKKITLASFIVFSFFATTSVASAQMMGGFSNTSTDWDEVVEHTLREEQEGKELWEKFGDKEIACTDLDDEQFGVLGEYFMGQMMGDSHAAMNAMMIQVHGEDGEEQIHIVMGKRLSGCDTSVTVSGISGGWIPMMNMMTGGWSTSSGLNTTNSMMNFGYGFGFFGWIFMILWWALVIAAIVALIKWLTGQSSTRGHGTHKSALDILKERYAKGEIDKKEFEERKKDLV
;
A
#
# COMPACT_ATOMS: atom_id res chain seq x y z
N MET A 1 12.01 -30.81 -16.00
CA MET A 1 10.73 -30.32 -15.41
C MET A 1 10.79 -30.02 -13.91
N LYS A 2 11.65 -30.67 -13.09
CA LYS A 2 11.71 -30.42 -11.62
C LYS A 2 12.41 -29.14 -11.14
N LYS A 3 13.17 -28.44 -12.02
CA LYS A 3 13.96 -27.25 -11.64
C LYS A 3 13.21 -25.92 -11.84
N ILE A 4 12.20 -25.89 -12.72
CA ILE A 4 11.41 -24.68 -13.03
C ILE A 4 10.36 -24.44 -11.93
N THR A 5 9.85 -25.51 -11.32
CA THR A 5 8.92 -25.44 -10.19
C THR A 5 9.60 -24.90 -8.92
N LEU A 6 10.89 -25.17 -8.71
CA LEU A 6 11.61 -24.70 -7.52
C LEU A 6 11.93 -23.20 -7.57
N ALA A 7 12.30 -22.68 -8.76
CA ALA A 7 12.57 -21.25 -8.93
C ALA A 7 11.29 -20.39 -8.82
N SER A 8 10.15 -20.93 -9.26
CA SER A 8 8.85 -20.25 -9.13
C SER A 8 8.41 -20.14 -7.66
N PHE A 9 8.73 -21.13 -6.82
CA PHE A 9 8.42 -21.12 -5.38
C PHE A 9 9.22 -20.07 -4.60
N ILE A 10 10.50 -19.86 -4.95
CA ILE A 10 11.37 -18.89 -4.25
C ILE A 10 11.01 -17.44 -4.58
N VAL A 11 10.55 -17.17 -5.81
CA VAL A 11 10.07 -15.84 -6.20
C VAL A 11 8.72 -15.53 -5.56
N PHE A 12 7.83 -16.53 -5.43
CA PHE A 12 6.53 -16.36 -4.78
C PHE A 12 6.65 -16.16 -3.25
N SER A 13 7.66 -16.76 -2.60
CA SER A 13 7.91 -16.53 -1.16
C SER A 13 8.48 -15.15 -0.84
N PHE A 14 9.06 -14.45 -1.82
CA PHE A 14 9.59 -13.10 -1.63
C PHE A 14 8.51 -12.00 -1.76
N PHE A 15 7.39 -12.30 -2.44
CA PHE A 15 6.24 -11.38 -2.52
C PHE A 15 5.25 -11.53 -1.34
N ALA A 16 5.37 -12.59 -0.54
CA ALA A 16 4.43 -12.88 0.55
C ALA A 16 4.82 -12.31 1.93
N THR A 17 5.92 -11.56 2.06
CA THR A 17 6.39 -11.06 3.37
C THR A 17 6.26 -9.56 3.59
N THR A 18 5.41 -8.87 2.82
CA THR A 18 5.15 -7.42 3.02
C THR A 18 3.69 -7.14 3.37
N SER A 19 3.20 -7.67 4.51
CA SER A 19 1.97 -7.11 5.12
C SER A 19 1.79 -7.49 6.60
N VAL A 20 2.84 -7.42 7.40
CA VAL A 20 2.69 -7.11 8.83
C VAL A 20 3.70 -6.04 9.17
N ALA A 21 3.36 -4.82 8.76
CA ALA A 21 3.90 -3.64 9.41
C ALA A 21 3.65 -3.81 10.91
N SER A 22 4.73 -3.82 11.66
CA SER A 22 4.74 -3.91 13.11
C SER A 22 3.88 -2.78 13.67
N ALA A 23 2.71 -3.12 14.19
CA ALA A 23 1.89 -2.24 15.03
C ALA A 23 2.58 -2.08 16.40
N GLN A 24 3.78 -1.53 16.37
CA GLN A 24 4.61 -1.31 17.55
C GLN A 24 5.36 0.00 17.38
N MET A 25 4.58 1.06 17.15
CA MET A 25 5.01 2.44 17.32
C MET A 25 3.88 3.21 18.00
N MET A 26 3.73 2.99 19.31
CA MET A 26 3.33 4.05 20.24
C MET A 26 3.98 3.78 21.59
N GLY A 27 4.67 4.81 22.08
CA GLY A 27 5.45 4.79 23.30
C GLY A 27 4.60 4.56 24.55
N GLY A 28 5.30 4.22 25.63
CA GLY A 28 4.72 3.81 26.91
C GLY A 28 3.62 4.74 27.41
N PHE A 29 2.43 4.18 27.59
CA PHE A 29 1.39 4.75 28.42
C PHE A 29 1.82 4.61 29.89
N SER A 30 2.27 5.72 30.46
CA SER A 30 2.44 5.86 31.90
C SER A 30 1.08 5.96 32.59
N ASN A 31 0.76 4.94 33.39
CA ASN A 31 -0.07 4.95 34.60
C ASN A 31 -1.10 6.09 34.72
N THR A 32 -2.21 5.97 34.01
CA THR A 32 -3.53 6.33 34.51
C THR A 32 -4.45 5.22 34.04
N SER A 33 -5.25 4.66 34.94
CA SER A 33 -6.26 3.66 34.60
C SER A 33 -7.41 4.36 33.87
N THR A 34 -7.16 4.75 32.62
CA THR A 34 -8.23 5.20 31.73
C THR A 34 -9.08 3.96 31.46
N ASP A 35 -10.34 3.99 31.88
CA ASP A 35 -11.30 2.95 31.55
C ASP A 35 -11.63 3.09 30.06
N TRP A 36 -10.93 2.31 29.24
CA TRP A 36 -11.07 2.37 27.79
C TRP A 36 -12.47 1.97 27.33
N ASP A 37 -13.16 1.14 28.11
CA ASP A 37 -14.55 0.76 27.81
C ASP A 37 -15.48 1.98 27.95
N GLU A 38 -15.28 2.81 28.98
CA GLU A 38 -16.02 4.06 29.19
C GLU A 38 -15.74 5.09 28.08
N VAL A 39 -14.48 5.28 27.69
CA VAL A 39 -14.10 6.23 26.63
C VAL A 39 -14.69 5.82 25.28
N VAL A 40 -14.64 4.53 24.96
CA VAL A 40 -15.23 4.00 23.72
C VAL A 40 -16.75 4.15 23.74
N GLU A 41 -17.41 3.80 24.84
CA GLU A 41 -18.86 3.95 24.97
C GLU A 41 -19.29 5.42 24.84
N HIS A 42 -18.55 6.33 25.47
CA HIS A 42 -18.78 7.77 25.37
C HIS A 42 -18.67 8.26 23.92
N THR A 43 -17.57 7.92 23.24
CA THR A 43 -17.32 8.33 21.85
C THR A 43 -18.43 7.80 20.92
N LEU A 44 -18.84 6.54 21.09
CA LEU A 44 -19.90 5.93 20.29
C LEU A 44 -21.26 6.60 20.50
N ARG A 45 -21.55 7.06 21.72
CA ARG A 45 -22.77 7.81 22.02
C ARG A 45 -22.78 9.15 21.28
N GLU A 46 -21.68 9.89 21.33
CA GLU A 46 -21.56 11.20 20.65
C GLU A 46 -21.62 11.07 19.13
N GLU A 47 -20.99 10.04 18.56
CA GLU A 47 -21.12 9.72 17.14
C GLU A 47 -22.58 9.45 16.72
N GLN A 48 -23.35 8.76 17.58
CA GLN A 48 -24.76 8.48 17.33
C GLN A 48 -25.62 9.75 17.39
N GLU A 49 -25.40 10.59 18.40
CA GLU A 49 -26.07 11.89 18.52
C GLU A 49 -25.79 12.78 17.30
N GLY A 50 -24.54 12.77 16.82
CA GLY A 50 -24.13 13.52 15.64
C GLY A 50 -24.74 12.97 14.35
N LYS A 51 -24.89 11.65 14.27
CA LYS A 51 -25.60 11.00 13.16
C LYS A 51 -27.07 11.42 13.09
N GLU A 52 -27.78 11.39 14.22
CA GLU A 52 -29.18 11.83 14.27
C GLU A 52 -29.32 13.30 13.88
N LEU A 53 -28.41 14.14 14.36
CA LEU A 53 -28.37 15.56 14.00
C LEU A 53 -28.10 15.76 12.50
N TRP A 54 -27.19 14.98 11.92
CA TRP A 54 -26.89 15.00 10.50
C TRP A 54 -28.06 14.54 9.62
N GLU A 55 -28.81 13.53 10.06
CA GLU A 55 -30.03 13.07 9.37
C GLU A 55 -31.09 14.18 9.34
N LYS A 56 -31.35 14.85 10.48
CA LYS A 56 -32.25 16.01 10.55
C LYS A 56 -31.82 17.17 9.66
N PHE A 57 -30.50 17.40 9.56
CA PHE A 57 -29.95 18.40 8.65
C PHE A 57 -30.18 18.01 7.18
N GLY A 58 -29.99 16.74 6.83
CA GLY A 58 -30.27 16.20 5.49
C GLY A 58 -31.76 16.32 5.10
N ASP A 59 -32.66 16.11 6.06
CA ASP A 59 -34.11 16.25 5.90
C ASP A 59 -34.58 17.72 5.92
N LYS A 60 -33.66 18.67 6.08
CA LYS A 60 -33.90 20.13 6.15
C LYS A 60 -34.78 20.56 7.33
N GLU A 61 -34.81 19.77 8.39
CA GLU A 61 -35.50 20.13 9.64
C GLU A 61 -34.72 21.19 10.43
N ILE A 62 -33.39 21.23 10.25
CA ILE A 62 -32.46 22.12 10.95
C ILE A 62 -31.57 22.82 9.93
N ALA A 63 -31.38 24.13 10.08
CA ALA A 63 -30.46 24.91 9.25
C ALA A 63 -29.17 25.25 9.99
N CYS A 64 -28.13 25.68 9.24
CA CYS A 64 -26.85 26.09 9.82
C CYS A 64 -26.95 27.21 10.87
N THR A 65 -27.99 28.04 10.79
CA THR A 65 -28.26 29.13 11.75
C THR A 65 -28.83 28.64 13.08
N ASP A 66 -29.35 27.42 13.09
CA ASP A 66 -29.99 26.81 14.25
C ASP A 66 -29.02 25.90 15.03
N LEU A 67 -27.80 25.74 14.50
CA LEU A 67 -26.73 24.94 15.10
C LEU A 67 -25.80 25.82 15.93
N ASP A 68 -25.59 25.45 17.18
CA ASP A 68 -24.56 26.02 18.04
C ASP A 68 -23.24 25.24 17.99
N ASP A 69 -22.23 25.74 18.70
CA ASP A 69 -20.89 25.15 18.69
C ASP A 69 -20.89 23.73 19.26
N GLU A 70 -21.67 23.44 20.31
CA GLU A 70 -21.78 22.09 20.89
C GLU A 70 -22.33 21.10 19.85
N GLN A 71 -23.40 21.48 19.16
CA GLN A 71 -23.99 20.69 18.08
C GLN A 71 -23.03 20.48 16.89
N PHE A 72 -22.21 21.47 16.58
CA PHE A 72 -21.13 21.30 15.61
C PHE A 72 -20.02 20.37 16.12
N GLY A 73 -19.73 20.36 17.42
CA GLY A 73 -18.84 19.40 18.07
C GLY A 73 -19.33 17.98 17.84
N VAL A 74 -20.59 17.69 18.20
CA VAL A 74 -21.21 16.37 18.02
C VAL A 74 -21.25 15.94 16.54
N LEU A 75 -21.52 16.87 15.61
CA LEU A 75 -21.37 16.58 14.17
C LEU A 75 -19.93 16.24 13.78
N GLY A 76 -18.96 16.92 14.38
CA GLY A 76 -17.53 16.64 14.25
C GLY A 76 -17.17 15.22 14.67
N GLU A 77 -17.64 14.80 15.85
CA GLU A 77 -17.48 13.43 16.36
C GLU A 77 -18.02 12.40 15.36
N TYR A 78 -19.24 12.59 14.87
CA TYR A 78 -19.85 11.71 13.86
C TYR A 78 -19.01 11.61 12.58
N PHE A 79 -18.53 12.74 12.05
CA PHE A 79 -17.71 12.73 10.84
C PHE A 79 -16.33 12.13 11.08
N MET A 80 -15.74 12.34 12.25
CA MET A 80 -14.46 11.74 12.61
C MET A 80 -14.61 10.23 12.77
N GLY A 81 -15.69 9.75 13.39
CA GLY A 81 -16.07 8.33 13.41
C GLY A 81 -16.23 7.73 12.01
N GLN A 82 -16.90 8.42 11.08
CA GLN A 82 -17.00 7.95 9.68
C GLN A 82 -15.63 7.86 8.97
N MET A 83 -14.68 8.73 9.33
CA MET A 83 -13.35 8.77 8.72
C MET A 83 -12.38 7.76 9.34
N MET A 84 -12.41 7.62 10.67
CA MET A 84 -11.40 6.93 11.47
C MET A 84 -11.90 5.58 11.99
N GLY A 85 -13.22 5.32 11.96
CA GLY A 85 -13.83 4.12 12.50
C GLY A 85 -13.44 3.87 13.96
N ASP A 86 -13.16 2.61 14.29
CA ASP A 86 -12.78 2.18 15.65
C ASP A 86 -11.55 2.90 16.24
N SER A 87 -10.78 3.62 15.42
CA SER A 87 -9.62 4.40 15.89
C SER A 87 -9.97 5.78 16.43
N HIS A 88 -11.21 6.24 16.29
CA HIS A 88 -11.66 7.55 16.75
C HIS A 88 -11.46 7.74 18.26
N ALA A 89 -11.95 6.82 19.10
CA ALA A 89 -11.79 6.91 20.55
C ALA A 89 -10.31 6.98 21.00
N ALA A 90 -9.42 6.23 20.32
CA ALA A 90 -7.99 6.29 20.59
C ALA A 90 -7.37 7.63 20.15
N MET A 91 -7.89 8.22 19.07
CA MET A 91 -7.48 9.54 18.60
C MET A 91 -7.96 10.63 19.56
N ASN A 92 -9.19 10.58 20.07
CA ASN A 92 -9.70 11.56 21.05
C ASN A 92 -8.85 11.53 22.31
N ALA A 93 -8.56 10.33 22.84
CA ALA A 93 -7.64 10.17 23.96
C ALA A 93 -6.25 10.78 23.69
N MET A 94 -5.72 10.62 22.47
CA MET A 94 -4.47 11.26 22.06
C MET A 94 -4.60 12.79 21.96
N MET A 95 -5.69 13.29 21.37
CA MET A 95 -5.93 14.73 21.21
C MET A 95 -6.06 15.40 22.57
N ILE A 96 -6.82 14.81 23.50
CA ILE A 96 -6.94 15.27 24.88
C ILE A 96 -5.57 15.27 25.56
N GLN A 97 -4.76 14.23 25.35
CA GLN A 97 -3.41 14.16 25.93
C GLN A 97 -2.46 15.25 25.39
N VAL A 98 -2.57 15.63 24.12
CA VAL A 98 -1.66 16.59 23.47
C VAL A 98 -2.17 18.04 23.59
N HIS A 99 -3.47 18.24 23.50
CA HIS A 99 -4.11 19.55 23.36
C HIS A 99 -5.11 19.89 24.48
N GLY A 100 -5.39 18.95 25.39
CA GLY A 100 -6.43 19.09 26.41
C GLY A 100 -7.84 18.83 25.88
N GLU A 101 -8.80 18.76 26.79
CA GLU A 101 -10.24 18.56 26.48
C GLU A 101 -10.75 19.68 25.56
N ASP A 102 -10.51 20.95 25.93
CA ASP A 102 -10.86 22.11 25.10
C ASP A 102 -10.25 22.03 23.69
N GLY A 103 -9.05 21.45 23.56
CA GLY A 103 -8.35 21.36 22.28
C GLY A 103 -8.95 20.31 21.35
N GLU A 104 -9.41 19.20 21.91
CA GLU A 104 -10.10 18.13 21.20
C GLU A 104 -11.49 18.61 20.74
N GLU A 105 -12.26 19.23 21.64
CA GLU A 105 -13.60 19.74 21.35
C GLU A 105 -13.56 20.76 20.20
N GLN A 106 -12.61 21.70 20.23
CA GLN A 106 -12.47 22.70 19.16
C GLN A 106 -12.12 22.08 17.80
N ILE A 107 -11.38 20.96 17.77
CA ILE A 107 -11.12 20.24 16.52
C ILE A 107 -12.41 19.67 15.97
N HIS A 108 -13.23 19.05 16.82
CA HIS A 108 -14.52 18.50 16.43
C HIS A 108 -15.50 19.58 15.98
N ILE A 109 -15.60 20.70 16.69
CA ILE A 109 -16.45 21.84 16.28
C ILE A 109 -16.07 22.34 14.88
N VAL A 110 -14.77 22.56 14.65
CA VAL A 110 -14.30 23.07 13.34
C VAL A 110 -14.51 22.01 12.24
N MET A 111 -14.27 20.74 12.54
CA MET A 111 -14.54 19.65 11.60
C MET A 111 -16.03 19.57 11.26
N GLY A 112 -16.92 19.65 12.26
CA GLY A 112 -18.36 19.65 12.08
C GLY A 112 -18.83 20.81 11.22
N LYS A 113 -18.40 22.05 11.51
CA LYS A 113 -18.72 23.24 10.69
C LYS A 113 -18.28 23.11 9.23
N ARG A 114 -17.08 22.57 9.02
CA ARG A 114 -16.50 22.42 7.69
C ARG A 114 -17.15 21.30 6.87
N LEU A 115 -17.37 20.14 7.48
CA LEU A 115 -17.90 18.96 6.80
C LEU A 115 -19.42 19.01 6.63
N SER A 116 -20.14 19.71 7.51
CA SER A 116 -21.56 20.03 7.29
C SER A 116 -21.77 21.07 6.19
N GLY A 117 -20.73 21.83 5.82
CA GLY A 117 -20.81 22.90 4.84
C GLY A 117 -21.39 24.21 5.38
N CYS A 118 -21.61 24.31 6.70
CA CYS A 118 -22.15 25.50 7.35
C CYS A 118 -21.13 26.63 7.48
N ASP A 119 -19.87 26.30 7.75
CA ASP A 119 -18.78 27.28 7.73
C ASP A 119 -17.46 26.64 7.31
N THR A 120 -17.09 26.86 6.05
CA THR A 120 -15.83 26.37 5.47
C THR A 120 -14.64 27.29 5.73
N SER A 121 -14.88 28.45 6.36
CA SER A 121 -13.87 29.49 6.60
C SER A 121 -13.26 29.42 7.99
N VAL A 122 -13.87 28.66 8.92
CA VAL A 122 -13.31 28.47 10.27
C VAL A 122 -11.98 27.74 10.16
N THR A 123 -10.90 28.49 10.32
CA THR A 123 -9.59 27.96 10.61
C THR A 123 -9.47 27.73 12.10
N VAL A 124 -8.96 26.56 12.51
CA VAL A 124 -8.59 26.27 13.90
C VAL A 124 -7.62 27.37 14.37
N SER A 125 -8.14 28.41 15.03
CA SER A 125 -7.41 29.64 15.31
C SER A 125 -6.61 29.57 16.63
N GLY A 126 -6.44 28.36 17.19
CA GLY A 126 -5.72 28.12 18.44
C GLY A 126 -4.72 26.96 18.43
N ILE A 127 -4.74 26.09 17.41
CA ILE A 127 -3.82 24.95 17.30
C ILE A 127 -2.72 25.34 16.33
N SER A 128 -1.60 25.76 16.91
CA SER A 128 -0.37 26.21 16.27
C SER A 128 0.00 25.42 15.00
N GLY A 129 -0.33 25.98 13.83
CA GLY A 129 0.47 25.92 12.60
C GLY A 129 0.89 24.55 12.03
N GLY A 130 0.34 23.42 12.48
CA GLY A 130 0.86 22.09 12.14
C GLY A 130 -0.11 21.14 11.42
N TRP A 131 -1.41 21.24 11.70
CA TRP A 131 -2.39 20.24 11.24
C TRP A 131 -2.91 20.50 9.82
N ILE A 132 -3.16 21.78 9.48
CA ILE A 132 -3.62 22.19 8.13
C ILE A 132 -2.59 21.89 7.02
N PRO A 133 -1.27 22.12 7.21
CA PRO A 133 -0.26 21.72 6.23
C PRO A 133 -0.17 20.21 6.05
N MET A 134 -0.31 19.43 7.15
CA MET A 134 -0.18 17.99 7.12
C MET A 134 -1.36 17.31 6.41
N MET A 135 -2.59 17.75 6.69
CA MET A 135 -3.78 17.23 6.02
C MET A 135 -3.84 17.65 4.54
N ASN A 136 -3.41 18.87 4.19
CA ASN A 136 -3.28 19.30 2.79
C ASN A 136 -2.25 18.47 1.99
N MET A 137 -1.20 18.00 2.65
CA MET A 137 -0.20 17.14 2.01
C MET A 137 -0.74 15.73 1.76
N MET A 138 -1.67 15.25 2.58
CA MET A 138 -2.22 13.89 2.52
C MET A 138 -3.47 13.78 1.62
N THR A 139 -4.28 14.83 1.50
CA THR A 139 -5.51 14.86 0.68
C THR A 139 -5.31 15.40 -0.74
N GLY A 140 -4.07 15.67 -1.14
CA GLY A 140 -3.75 15.93 -2.55
C GLY A 140 -4.32 17.24 -3.09
N GLY A 141 -4.14 18.36 -2.38
CA GLY A 141 -4.20 19.70 -2.99
C GLY A 141 -5.52 20.11 -3.65
N TRP A 142 -6.65 19.55 -3.23
CA TRP A 142 -7.97 20.05 -3.58
C TRP A 142 -8.57 20.82 -2.41
N SER A 143 -8.23 22.11 -2.31
CA SER A 143 -9.08 23.19 -1.80
C SER A 143 -8.23 24.36 -1.35
N THR A 144 -7.93 25.28 -2.26
CA THR A 144 -7.82 26.70 -1.88
C THR A 144 -8.08 27.54 -3.12
N SER A 145 -9.35 27.83 -3.35
CA SER A 145 -9.74 28.98 -4.15
C SER A 145 -9.43 30.25 -3.36
N SER A 146 -8.90 31.24 -4.08
CA SER A 146 -8.79 32.67 -3.76
C SER A 146 -7.74 33.14 -2.74
N GLY A 147 -6.75 33.89 -3.24
CA GLY A 147 -6.41 35.17 -2.62
C GLY A 147 -4.94 35.54 -2.42
N LEU A 148 -4.26 35.91 -3.51
CA LEU A 148 -3.20 36.93 -3.61
C LEU A 148 -1.83 36.74 -2.90
N ASN A 149 -0.81 36.50 -3.74
CA ASN A 149 0.61 36.89 -3.68
C ASN A 149 1.18 37.46 -2.38
N THR A 150 2.15 36.77 -1.78
CA THR A 150 3.48 37.30 -1.43
C THR A 150 4.46 36.15 -1.13
N THR A 151 5.39 35.95 -2.07
CA THR A 151 6.74 35.38 -1.90
C THR A 151 6.91 34.12 -1.04
N ASN A 152 6.87 32.95 -1.66
CA ASN A 152 7.81 31.88 -1.34
C ASN A 152 8.14 31.07 -2.60
N SER A 153 9.15 31.57 -3.32
CA SER A 153 9.85 30.92 -4.42
C SER A 153 10.66 29.70 -3.95
N MET A 154 10.01 28.68 -3.37
CA MET A 154 10.73 27.47 -2.96
C MET A 154 9.93 26.16 -3.10
N MET A 155 8.97 26.09 -4.03
CA MET A 155 8.33 24.82 -4.43
C MET A 155 8.29 24.66 -5.96
N ASN A 156 9.40 24.98 -6.64
CA ASN A 156 9.63 24.63 -8.04
C ASN A 156 10.94 23.84 -8.18
N PHE A 157 11.05 22.75 -7.41
CA PHE A 157 12.13 21.76 -7.55
C PHE A 157 11.62 20.30 -7.59
N GLY A 158 10.30 20.12 -7.77
CA GLY A 158 9.65 18.79 -7.77
C GLY A 158 9.13 18.30 -9.12
N TYR A 159 8.99 19.18 -10.12
CA TYR A 159 8.34 18.84 -11.40
C TYR A 159 9.31 18.51 -12.55
N GLY A 160 10.63 18.60 -12.32
CA GLY A 160 11.65 18.24 -13.32
C GLY A 160 12.09 16.77 -13.30
N PHE A 161 11.81 16.05 -12.21
CA PHE A 161 12.23 14.65 -12.02
C PHE A 161 11.14 13.61 -12.25
N GLY A 162 9.88 13.99 -12.53
CA GLY A 162 8.81 13.02 -12.77
C GLY A 162 9.08 12.14 -14.01
N PHE A 163 9.53 12.77 -15.10
CA PHE A 163 9.88 12.05 -16.34
C PHE A 163 11.27 11.38 -16.31
N PHE A 164 12.20 11.80 -15.46
CA PHE A 164 13.45 11.05 -15.28
C PHE A 164 13.28 9.90 -14.28
N GLY A 165 12.43 10.08 -13.27
CA GLY A 165 12.12 9.11 -12.24
C GLY A 165 11.44 7.86 -12.80
N TRP A 166 10.39 8.00 -13.62
CA TRP A 166 9.71 6.83 -14.22
C TRP A 166 10.62 6.04 -15.17
N ILE A 167 11.49 6.71 -15.94
CA ILE A 167 12.47 6.06 -16.81
C ILE A 167 13.48 5.27 -15.97
N PHE A 168 14.00 5.87 -14.91
CA PHE A 168 14.95 5.20 -14.02
C PHE A 168 14.31 3.98 -13.33
N MET A 169 13.04 4.09 -12.96
CA MET A 169 12.24 3.00 -12.39
C MET A 169 12.12 1.82 -13.37
N ILE A 170 11.74 2.09 -14.62
CA ILE A 170 11.63 1.07 -15.69
C ILE A 170 12.99 0.45 -15.98
N LEU A 171 14.04 1.26 -16.06
CA LEU A 171 15.40 0.81 -16.34
C LEU A 171 15.93 -0.08 -15.20
N TRP A 172 15.64 0.28 -13.94
CA TRP A 172 15.97 -0.54 -12.77
C TRP A 172 15.29 -1.92 -12.81
N TRP A 173 13.98 -1.97 -13.08
CA TRP A 173 13.27 -3.25 -13.24
C TRP A 173 13.80 -4.07 -14.42
N ALA A 174 14.11 -3.43 -15.55
CA ALA A 174 14.70 -4.11 -16.70
C ALA A 174 16.05 -4.74 -16.36
N LEU A 175 16.87 -4.06 -15.55
CA LEU A 175 18.16 -4.57 -15.08
C LEU A 175 17.98 -5.77 -14.14
N VAL A 176 17.02 -5.70 -13.20
CA VAL A 176 16.67 -6.82 -12.31
C VAL A 176 16.23 -8.04 -13.11
N ILE A 177 15.34 -7.87 -14.10
CA ILE A 177 14.87 -8.95 -14.96
C ILE A 177 16.05 -9.54 -15.77
N ALA A 178 16.90 -8.68 -16.35
CA ALA A 178 18.07 -9.11 -17.08
C ALA A 178 19.05 -9.92 -16.20
N ALA A 179 19.25 -9.51 -14.94
CA ALA A 179 20.08 -10.23 -13.98
C ALA A 179 19.51 -11.61 -13.65
N ILE A 180 18.19 -11.72 -13.44
CA ILE A 180 17.51 -13.01 -13.21
C ILE A 180 17.66 -13.91 -14.43
N VAL A 181 17.40 -13.40 -15.64
CA VAL A 181 17.53 -14.18 -16.89
C VAL A 181 18.99 -14.63 -17.10
N ALA A 182 19.97 -13.77 -16.84
CA ALA A 182 21.38 -14.10 -16.92
C ALA A 182 21.77 -15.18 -15.91
N LEU A 183 21.26 -15.10 -14.67
CA LEU A 183 21.47 -16.10 -13.63
C LEU A 183 20.86 -17.44 -14.03
N ILE A 184 19.64 -17.45 -14.57
CA ILE A 184 18.98 -18.66 -15.07
C ILE A 184 19.78 -19.25 -16.25
N LYS A 185 20.22 -18.43 -17.21
CA LYS A 185 21.07 -18.87 -18.33
C LYS A 185 22.40 -19.43 -17.87
N TRP A 186 23.01 -18.86 -16.84
CA TRP A 186 24.27 -19.37 -16.29
C TRP A 186 24.05 -20.71 -15.57
N LEU A 187 23.02 -20.82 -14.73
CA LEU A 187 22.67 -22.05 -14.03
C LEU A 187 22.20 -23.18 -14.98
N THR A 188 21.52 -22.85 -16.08
CA THR A 188 21.09 -23.81 -17.11
C THR A 188 22.18 -24.11 -18.14
N GLY A 189 23.07 -23.16 -18.41
CA GLY A 189 24.26 -23.31 -19.24
C GLY A 189 25.29 -24.25 -18.61
N GLN A 190 25.46 -24.22 -17.29
CA GLN A 190 26.34 -25.15 -16.58
C GLN A 190 25.83 -26.60 -16.61
N SER A 191 24.52 -26.82 -16.80
CA SER A 191 23.97 -28.17 -17.07
C SER A 191 24.04 -28.60 -18.54
N SER A 192 24.44 -27.72 -19.46
CA SER A 192 24.46 -28.01 -20.90
C SER A 192 25.81 -28.53 -21.39
N THR A 193 26.89 -28.44 -20.60
CA THR A 193 28.20 -29.05 -20.94
C THR A 193 28.24 -30.56 -20.68
N ARG A 194 27.12 -31.21 -20.33
CA ARG A 194 27.05 -32.68 -20.15
C ARG A 194 25.86 -33.36 -20.84
N GLY A 195 25.31 -32.73 -21.86
CA GLY A 195 24.07 -33.20 -22.47
C GLY A 195 23.93 -32.97 -23.97
N HIS A 196 25.02 -33.00 -24.76
CA HIS A 196 24.88 -33.33 -26.18
C HIS A 196 24.63 -34.85 -26.33
N GLY A 197 23.59 -35.33 -25.66
CA GLY A 197 22.95 -36.59 -25.99
C GLY A 197 22.12 -36.33 -27.24
N THR A 198 22.80 -36.26 -28.38
CA THR A 198 22.15 -36.60 -29.64
C THR A 198 21.43 -37.92 -29.37
N HIS A 199 20.12 -37.91 -29.54
CA HIS A 199 19.35 -39.14 -29.50
C HIS A 199 19.81 -39.95 -30.71
N LYS A 200 20.95 -40.65 -30.58
CA LYS A 200 21.53 -41.48 -31.62
C LYS A 200 20.41 -42.40 -32.06
N SER A 201 20.01 -42.29 -33.32
CA SER A 201 18.98 -43.16 -33.86
C SER A 201 19.44 -44.61 -33.68
N ALA A 202 18.52 -45.56 -33.58
CA ALA A 202 18.88 -46.98 -33.48
C ALA A 202 19.86 -47.40 -34.60
N LEU A 203 19.77 -46.75 -35.76
CA LEU A 203 20.70 -46.86 -36.88
C LEU A 203 22.14 -46.42 -36.57
N ASP A 204 22.33 -45.36 -35.80
CA ASP A 204 23.66 -44.84 -35.47
C ASP A 204 24.36 -45.72 -34.44
N ILE A 205 23.59 -46.29 -33.50
CA ILE A 205 24.10 -47.29 -32.55
C ILE A 205 24.51 -48.56 -33.32
N LEU A 206 23.71 -49.00 -34.29
CA LEU A 206 24.00 -50.16 -35.11
C LEU A 206 25.29 -49.97 -35.94
N LYS A 207 25.47 -48.79 -36.56
CA LYS A 207 26.70 -48.44 -37.29
C LYS A 207 27.93 -48.42 -36.39
N GLU A 208 27.80 -47.90 -35.18
CA GLU A 208 28.90 -47.81 -34.22
C GLU A 208 29.40 -49.22 -33.82
N ARG A 209 28.49 -50.17 -33.60
CA ARG A 209 28.87 -51.56 -33.28
C ARG A 209 29.50 -52.30 -34.45
N TYR A 210 29.01 -52.07 -35.67
CA TYR A 210 29.63 -52.62 -36.87
C TYR A 210 31.05 -52.07 -37.07
N ALA A 211 31.25 -50.76 -36.86
CA ALA A 211 32.57 -50.12 -36.95
C ALA A 211 33.54 -50.61 -35.85
N LYS A 212 33.03 -50.98 -34.67
CA LYS A 212 33.81 -51.61 -33.60
C LYS A 212 34.10 -53.11 -33.85
N GLY A 213 33.50 -53.71 -34.88
CA GLY A 213 33.62 -55.14 -35.17
C GLY A 213 32.86 -56.06 -34.21
N GLU A 214 31.93 -55.50 -33.42
CA GLU A 214 31.12 -56.25 -32.45
C GLU A 214 30.00 -57.05 -33.13
N ILE A 215 29.63 -56.69 -34.36
CA ILE A 215 28.63 -57.38 -35.19
C ILE A 215 29.20 -57.59 -36.59
N ASP A 216 28.84 -58.71 -37.21
CA ASP A 216 29.26 -59.02 -38.59
C ASP A 216 28.40 -58.28 -39.63
N LYS A 217 28.92 -58.15 -40.85
CA LYS A 217 28.22 -57.47 -41.96
C LYS A 217 26.84 -58.08 -42.23
N LYS A 218 26.68 -59.40 -42.10
CA LYS A 218 25.39 -60.05 -42.30
C LYS A 218 24.36 -59.61 -41.26
N GLU A 219 24.77 -59.51 -40.00
CA GLU A 219 23.91 -59.12 -38.88
C GLU A 219 23.56 -57.63 -38.92
N PHE A 220 24.49 -56.79 -39.38
CA PHE A 220 24.25 -55.36 -39.61
C PHE A 220 23.15 -55.14 -40.67
N GLU A 221 23.21 -55.84 -41.80
CA GLU A 221 22.24 -55.66 -42.89
C GLU A 221 20.84 -56.20 -42.54
N GLU A 222 20.73 -57.27 -41.76
CA GLU A 222 19.43 -57.77 -41.27
C GLU A 222 18.78 -56.74 -40.33
N ARG A 223 19.48 -56.30 -39.29
CA ARG A 223 18.94 -55.34 -38.30
C ARG A 223 18.71 -53.94 -38.88
N LYS A 224 19.45 -53.56 -39.91
CA LYS A 224 19.26 -52.29 -40.62
C LYS A 224 17.92 -52.26 -41.36
N LYS A 225 17.47 -53.38 -41.93
CA LYS A 225 16.17 -53.47 -42.64
C LYS A 225 14.99 -53.34 -41.69
N ASP A 226 15.12 -53.79 -40.45
CA ASP A 226 14.07 -53.66 -39.44
C ASP A 226 13.93 -52.22 -38.90
N LEU A 227 14.93 -51.36 -39.15
CA LEU A 227 15.02 -49.99 -38.65
C LEU A 227 14.78 -48.91 -39.73
N VAL A 228 14.52 -49.31 -40.98
CA VAL A 228 14.27 -48.45 -42.15
C VAL A 228 12.86 -48.69 -42.66
#